data_AF-A0A6P6AKA8-F1
#
_entry.id   AF-A0A6P6AKA8-F1
#
_cell.length_a   1.000
_cell.length_b   1.000
_cell.length_c   1.000
_cell.angle_alpha   90.00
_cell.angle_beta   90.00
_cell.angle_gamma   90.00
#
_symmetry.space_group_name_H-M   'P 1'
#
loop_
_entity.id
_entity.type
_entity.pdbx_description
1 polymer ?
#
loop_
_entity_poly.entity_id
_entity_poly.type
_entity_poly.pdbx_seq_one_letter_code
_entity_poly.pdbx_strand_id
1 'polypeptide(L)'
;MDIFPLPNGAGSTAPITPETAGTTTTIIVASNTTPSSKLSQLTESLKLEHQFLRVPFEHFKKTIRANHRTVEKEVSAVISSVADVADSNELSKDDAVLSLTSLVSRLQGLKRKLEEGSQTENLQAQRCRARLDHLESVDVENLCEWNNVRLKRILLDYLLRMSYYDTAMKLAESSNILDLVDIDVFKEAKKVIDALRSQEVGPALAWCVDNKSRLKKSKSKFEFQLRLQEFVELVRAENYMRAILYARRYLSPWGATHLKELQRVMATLAVRSNTECAKYKVLFEPKQWDFLVDQFKQEFCRLYGMPVEPLLNIYLQAGLSALKTPYPYSTVTKMTAPRRIHCHRTASGS
;
A
#
# COMPACT_ATOMS: atom_id res chain seq x y z
N MET A 1 10.81 27.67 -58.20
CA MET A 1 9.74 28.61 -58.55
C MET A 1 9.02 28.90 -57.24
N ASP A 2 9.19 29.97 -56.49
CA ASP A 2 9.91 31.24 -56.66
C ASP A 2 10.27 31.74 -55.24
N ILE A 3 11.54 32.03 -54.94
CA ILE A 3 12.16 33.38 -54.87
C ILE A 3 11.99 34.06 -53.48
N PHE A 4 13.10 34.08 -52.72
CA PHE A 4 13.50 35.00 -51.61
C PHE A 4 13.56 36.49 -52.08
N PRO A 5 13.85 37.56 -51.29
CA PRO A 5 14.51 37.67 -49.96
C PRO A 5 14.03 38.81 -49.00
N LEU A 6 14.72 38.88 -47.84
CA LEU A 6 14.88 39.99 -46.87
C LEU A 6 15.12 41.39 -47.47
N PRO A 7 15.09 42.44 -46.62
CA PRO A 7 16.31 43.24 -46.49
C PRO A 7 16.71 43.64 -45.05
N ASN A 8 18.04 43.69 -44.87
CA ASN A 8 18.78 44.39 -43.82
C ASN A 8 18.57 45.92 -43.90
N GLY A 9 18.62 46.58 -42.74
CA GLY A 9 18.81 48.04 -42.62
C GLY A 9 19.82 48.34 -41.51
N ALA A 10 20.94 48.94 -41.89
CA ALA A 10 22.12 49.23 -41.06
C ALA A 10 22.04 50.60 -40.37
N GLY A 11 22.89 50.80 -39.34
CA GLY A 11 23.50 52.10 -39.06
C GLY A 11 23.52 52.54 -37.60
N SER A 12 24.69 52.45 -36.95
CA SER A 12 25.56 53.61 -36.65
C SER A 12 26.35 53.44 -35.35
N THR A 13 27.65 53.66 -35.44
CA THR A 13 28.67 53.66 -34.39
C THR A 13 28.90 55.06 -33.81
N ALA A 14 29.06 55.20 -32.50
CA ALA A 14 30.01 56.14 -31.87
C ALA A 14 30.32 55.77 -30.40
N PRO A 15 31.54 56.04 -29.88
CA PRO A 15 32.02 55.53 -28.59
C PRO A 15 32.18 56.62 -27.51
N ILE A 16 31.87 56.35 -26.22
CA ILE A 16 32.35 57.14 -25.05
C ILE A 16 32.44 56.23 -23.79
N THR A 17 33.58 56.25 -23.11
CA THR A 17 33.92 55.70 -21.76
C THR A 17 34.10 56.87 -20.75
N PRO A 18 34.32 56.67 -19.43
CA PRO A 18 33.83 55.70 -18.41
C PRO A 18 33.32 56.42 -17.11
N GLU A 19 33.26 55.73 -15.96
CA GLU A 19 32.94 56.18 -14.56
C GLU A 19 31.46 56.01 -14.12
N THR A 20 31.03 55.49 -12.95
CA THR A 20 31.65 55.09 -11.66
C THR A 20 30.80 53.98 -10.99
N ALA A 21 31.41 53.31 -10.01
CA ALA A 21 31.00 52.15 -9.21
C ALA A 21 29.60 52.11 -8.55
N GLY A 22 29.12 50.88 -8.36
CA GLY A 22 28.03 50.50 -7.47
C GLY A 22 27.94 48.96 -7.35
N THR A 23 28.86 48.35 -6.60
CA THR A 23 28.92 46.89 -6.39
C THR A 23 27.93 46.46 -5.31
N THR A 24 26.79 45.88 -5.70
CA THR A 24 25.96 45.06 -4.81
C THR A 24 26.09 43.61 -5.29
N THR A 25 26.85 42.81 -4.55
CA THR A 25 27.10 41.40 -4.85
C THR A 25 25.86 40.57 -4.54
N THR A 26 25.03 40.34 -5.55
CA THR A 26 23.98 39.31 -5.52
C THR A 26 24.67 37.94 -5.69
N ILE A 27 24.59 37.09 -4.66
CA ILE A 27 25.01 35.70 -4.74
C ILE A 27 24.00 34.96 -5.64
N ILE A 28 24.34 34.80 -6.91
CA ILE A 28 23.63 33.92 -7.84
C ILE A 28 24.22 32.52 -7.62
N VAL A 29 23.48 31.67 -6.89
CA VAL A 29 23.74 30.22 -6.87
C VAL A 29 23.34 29.69 -8.24
N ALA A 30 24.32 29.53 -9.13
CA ALA A 30 24.14 28.91 -10.44
C ALA A 30 23.82 27.42 -10.26
N SER A 31 22.54 27.08 -10.24
CA SER A 31 22.05 25.70 -10.30
C SER A 31 21.93 25.26 -11.76
N ASN A 32 23.05 25.16 -12.46
CA ASN A 32 23.10 24.49 -13.76
C ASN A 32 22.98 22.97 -13.56
N THR A 33 21.76 22.51 -13.35
CA THR A 33 21.38 21.10 -13.47
C THR A 33 20.57 20.95 -14.75
N THR A 34 21.15 20.27 -15.72
CA THR A 34 20.59 19.97 -17.03
C THR A 34 19.17 19.37 -16.88
N PRO A 35 18.15 19.78 -17.65
CA PRO A 35 16.77 19.29 -17.51
C PRO A 35 16.64 17.76 -17.62
N SER A 36 17.57 17.10 -18.33
CA SER A 36 17.64 15.64 -18.47
C SER A 36 17.98 14.90 -17.16
N SER A 37 18.78 15.49 -16.25
CA SER A 37 19.10 14.86 -14.96
C SER A 37 17.93 14.98 -13.96
N LYS A 38 17.17 16.08 -14.01
CA LYS A 38 15.94 16.23 -13.23
C LYS A 38 14.85 15.25 -13.68
N LEU A 39 14.71 15.03 -14.98
CA LEU A 39 13.73 14.09 -15.55
C LEU A 39 14.04 12.63 -15.17
N SER A 40 15.32 12.24 -15.18
CA SER A 40 15.74 10.90 -14.74
C SER A 40 15.56 10.68 -13.24
N GLN A 41 15.87 11.69 -12.41
CA GLN A 41 15.57 11.66 -10.97
C GLN A 41 14.06 11.61 -10.68
N LEU A 42 13.24 12.36 -11.44
CA LEU A 42 11.79 12.29 -11.38
C LEU A 42 11.28 10.88 -11.71
N THR A 43 11.81 10.27 -12.77
CA THR A 43 11.46 8.90 -13.20
C THR A 43 11.76 7.86 -12.13
N GLU A 44 12.89 7.97 -11.42
CA GLU A 44 13.19 7.08 -10.29
C GLU A 44 12.28 7.35 -9.09
N SER A 45 11.98 8.62 -8.81
CA SER A 45 11.07 9.00 -7.74
C SER A 45 9.63 8.52 -8.01
N LEU A 46 9.20 8.47 -9.27
CA LEU A 46 7.88 7.99 -9.69
C LEU A 46 7.72 6.47 -9.47
N LYS A 47 8.80 5.69 -9.40
CA LYS A 47 8.71 4.26 -9.06
C LYS A 47 8.15 4.03 -7.65
N LEU A 48 8.38 4.96 -6.73
CA LEU A 48 7.85 4.90 -5.36
C LEU A 48 6.38 5.36 -5.28
N GLU A 49 5.91 6.12 -6.27
CA GLU A 49 4.50 6.52 -6.41
C GLU A 49 3.58 5.36 -6.84
N HIS A 50 4.14 4.33 -7.46
CA HIS A 50 3.41 3.16 -7.93
C HIS A 50 2.52 2.52 -6.84
N GLN A 51 2.93 2.54 -5.57
CA GLN A 51 2.10 1.97 -4.50
C GLN A 51 0.78 2.72 -4.31
N PHE A 52 0.78 4.05 -4.47
CA PHE A 52 -0.41 4.87 -4.31
C PHE A 52 -1.40 4.71 -5.47
N LEU A 53 -0.93 4.22 -6.62
CA LEU A 53 -1.79 3.80 -7.73
C LEU A 53 -2.27 2.35 -7.55
N ARG A 54 -1.45 1.51 -6.93
CA ARG A 54 -1.74 0.08 -6.84
C ARG A 54 -2.88 -0.24 -5.87
N VAL A 55 -2.94 0.45 -4.72
CA VAL A 55 -4.00 0.25 -3.72
C VAL A 55 -5.41 0.47 -4.31
N PRO A 56 -5.75 1.63 -4.92
CA PRO A 56 -7.08 1.83 -5.49
C PRO A 56 -7.36 0.89 -6.66
N PHE A 57 -6.35 0.58 -7.48
CA PHE A 57 -6.52 -0.33 -8.62
C PHE A 57 -6.86 -1.76 -8.16
N GLU A 58 -6.22 -2.24 -7.10
CA GLU A 58 -6.55 -3.52 -6.50
C GLU A 58 -7.95 -3.51 -5.85
N HIS A 59 -8.35 -2.40 -5.25
CA HIS A 59 -9.71 -2.24 -4.72
C HIS A 59 -10.75 -2.24 -5.85
N PHE A 60 -10.54 -1.46 -6.90
CA PHE A 60 -11.39 -1.42 -8.10
C PHE A 60 -11.57 -2.80 -8.72
N LYS A 61 -10.47 -3.55 -8.90
CA LYS A 61 -10.51 -4.94 -9.39
C LYS A 61 -11.27 -5.88 -8.46
N LYS A 62 -11.18 -5.68 -7.14
CA LYS A 62 -11.94 -6.48 -6.16
C LYS A 62 -13.44 -6.19 -6.32
N THR A 63 -13.82 -4.92 -6.39
CA THR A 63 -15.21 -4.48 -6.55
C THR A 63 -15.83 -5.00 -7.84
N ILE A 64 -15.19 -4.79 -8.99
CA ILE A 64 -15.69 -5.28 -10.28
C ILE A 64 -15.94 -6.80 -10.25
N ARG A 65 -14.98 -7.57 -9.73
CA ARG A 65 -15.13 -9.03 -9.66
C ARG A 65 -16.25 -9.46 -8.72
N ALA A 66 -16.44 -8.76 -7.60
CA ALA A 66 -17.50 -9.07 -6.65
C ALA A 66 -18.87 -8.75 -7.24
N ASN A 67 -19.02 -7.59 -7.89
CA ASN A 67 -20.25 -7.18 -8.55
C ASN A 67 -20.57 -8.11 -9.72
N HIS A 68 -19.61 -8.43 -10.57
CA HIS A 68 -19.77 -9.36 -11.68
C HIS A 68 -20.26 -10.74 -11.21
N ARG A 69 -19.63 -11.34 -10.19
CA ARG A 69 -20.07 -12.63 -9.61
C ARG A 69 -21.48 -12.57 -9.03
N THR A 70 -21.85 -11.44 -8.43
CA THR A 70 -23.19 -11.25 -7.86
C THR A 70 -24.23 -11.20 -8.98
N VAL A 71 -23.94 -10.47 -10.06
CA VAL A 71 -24.79 -10.42 -11.25
C VAL A 71 -24.92 -11.80 -11.88
N GLU A 72 -23.81 -12.48 -12.16
CA GLU A 72 -23.84 -13.84 -12.73
C GLU A 72 -24.70 -14.79 -11.88
N LYS A 73 -24.48 -14.83 -10.56
CA LYS A 73 -25.24 -15.70 -9.66
C LYS A 73 -26.73 -15.41 -9.67
N GLU A 74 -27.14 -14.14 -9.60
CA GLU A 74 -28.55 -13.76 -9.56
C GLU A 74 -29.22 -13.98 -10.91
N VAL A 75 -28.55 -13.64 -12.01
CA VAL A 75 -29.06 -13.86 -13.37
C VAL A 75 -29.22 -15.35 -13.65
N SER A 76 -28.22 -16.19 -13.35
CA SER A 76 -28.33 -17.65 -13.54
C SER A 76 -29.49 -18.24 -12.75
N ALA A 77 -29.72 -17.75 -11.54
CA ALA A 77 -30.80 -18.25 -10.70
C ALA A 77 -32.18 -17.73 -11.13
N VAL A 78 -32.29 -16.52 -11.69
CA VAL A 78 -33.52 -16.06 -12.37
C VAL A 78 -33.82 -16.94 -13.59
N ILE A 79 -32.80 -17.22 -14.43
CA ILE A 79 -32.96 -18.09 -15.61
C ILE A 79 -33.43 -19.50 -15.19
N SER A 80 -32.82 -20.08 -14.14
CA SER A 80 -33.23 -21.38 -13.59
C SER A 80 -34.68 -21.35 -13.13
N SER A 81 -35.07 -20.35 -12.34
CA SER A 81 -36.45 -20.26 -11.84
C SER A 81 -37.48 -20.06 -12.97
N VAL A 82 -37.12 -19.37 -14.06
CA VAL A 82 -37.98 -19.24 -15.24
C VAL A 82 -38.09 -20.56 -15.99
N ALA A 83 -37.00 -21.31 -16.14
CA ALA A 83 -37.02 -22.64 -16.75
C ALA A 83 -37.88 -23.63 -15.93
N ASP A 84 -37.72 -23.65 -14.61
CA ASP A 84 -38.51 -24.51 -13.71
C ASP A 84 -40.02 -24.23 -13.83
N VAL A 85 -40.40 -22.95 -13.98
CA VAL A 85 -41.80 -22.54 -14.20
C VAL A 85 -42.29 -22.94 -15.60
N ALA A 86 -41.43 -22.86 -16.62
CA ALA A 86 -41.78 -23.22 -17.99
C ALA A 86 -41.97 -24.73 -18.19
N ASP A 87 -41.21 -25.56 -17.46
CA ASP A 87 -41.28 -27.02 -17.51
C ASP A 87 -42.43 -27.59 -16.65
N SER A 88 -43.03 -26.76 -15.79
CA SER A 88 -44.14 -27.15 -14.92
C SER A 88 -45.48 -27.16 -15.67
N ASN A 89 -45.90 -28.33 -16.17
CA ASN A 89 -47.13 -28.51 -16.97
C ASN A 89 -48.46 -28.28 -16.20
N GLU A 90 -48.45 -28.19 -14.86
CA GLU A 90 -49.65 -27.99 -14.03
C GLU A 90 -49.47 -26.88 -12.97
N LEU A 91 -49.02 -25.69 -13.39
CA LEU A 91 -48.94 -24.56 -12.47
C LEU A 91 -50.32 -23.90 -12.29
N SER A 92 -50.84 -23.85 -11.06
CA SER A 92 -52.03 -23.05 -10.73
C SER A 92 -51.79 -21.58 -11.06
N LYS A 93 -52.85 -20.84 -11.41
CA LYS A 93 -52.76 -19.39 -11.65
C LYS A 93 -52.19 -18.64 -10.44
N ASP A 94 -52.58 -19.06 -9.24
CA ASP A 94 -52.10 -18.45 -8.00
C ASP A 94 -50.59 -18.72 -7.79
N ASP A 95 -50.13 -19.94 -8.08
CA ASP A 95 -48.71 -20.31 -8.01
C ASP A 95 -47.86 -19.60 -9.07
N ALA A 96 -48.42 -19.35 -10.26
CA ALA A 96 -47.79 -18.55 -11.30
C ALA A 96 -47.62 -17.08 -10.86
N VAL A 97 -48.65 -16.50 -10.25
CA VAL A 97 -48.59 -15.12 -9.73
C VAL A 97 -47.58 -15.02 -8.58
N LEU A 98 -47.54 -15.99 -7.66
CA LEU A 98 -46.55 -16.03 -6.59
C LEU A 98 -45.12 -16.14 -7.14
N SER A 99 -44.91 -17.00 -8.14
CA SER A 99 -43.60 -17.19 -8.79
C SER A 99 -43.12 -15.92 -9.50
N LEU A 100 -44.01 -15.26 -10.26
CA LEU A 100 -43.70 -13.97 -10.91
C LEU A 100 -43.41 -12.88 -9.89
N THR A 101 -44.19 -12.81 -8.80
CA THR A 101 -43.97 -11.84 -7.71
C THR A 101 -42.60 -12.04 -7.06
N SER A 102 -42.22 -13.30 -6.82
CA SER A 102 -40.90 -13.66 -6.31
C SER A 102 -39.79 -13.22 -7.27
N LEU A 103 -39.94 -13.50 -8.57
CA LEU A 103 -38.97 -13.07 -9.59
C LEU A 103 -38.85 -11.54 -9.68
N VAL A 104 -39.96 -10.82 -9.65
CA VAL A 104 -39.97 -9.34 -9.63
C VAL A 104 -39.22 -8.82 -8.40
N SER A 105 -39.51 -9.37 -7.22
CA SER A 105 -38.82 -8.97 -5.98
C SER A 105 -37.30 -9.20 -6.06
N ARG A 106 -36.90 -10.32 -6.69
CA ARG A 106 -35.50 -10.69 -6.88
C ARG A 106 -34.80 -9.76 -7.87
N LEU A 107 -35.44 -9.44 -8.99
CA LEU A 107 -34.92 -8.49 -9.99
C LEU A 107 -34.81 -7.07 -9.43
N GLN A 108 -35.77 -6.64 -8.62
CA GLN A 108 -35.68 -5.36 -7.89
C GLN A 108 -34.50 -5.37 -6.89
N GLY A 109 -34.31 -6.48 -6.17
CA GLY A 109 -33.15 -6.67 -5.30
C GLY A 109 -31.82 -6.63 -6.05
N LEU A 110 -31.74 -7.26 -7.22
CA LEU A 110 -30.57 -7.21 -8.11
C LEU A 110 -30.32 -5.79 -8.63
N LYS A 111 -31.36 -5.07 -9.06
CA LYS A 111 -31.25 -3.68 -9.50
C LYS A 111 -30.61 -2.80 -8.42
N ARG A 112 -31.11 -2.87 -7.18
CA ARG A 112 -30.54 -2.10 -6.05
C ARG A 112 -29.07 -2.46 -5.80
N LYS A 113 -28.74 -3.76 -5.76
CA LYS A 113 -27.35 -4.23 -5.60
C LYS A 113 -26.44 -3.73 -6.73
N LEU A 114 -26.94 -3.67 -7.97
CA LEU A 114 -26.18 -3.20 -9.13
C LEU A 114 -25.98 -1.68 -9.08
N GLU A 115 -26.96 -0.91 -8.64
CA GLU A 115 -26.84 0.54 -8.43
C GLU A 115 -25.80 0.86 -7.35
N GLU A 116 -25.87 0.20 -6.19
CA GLU A 116 -24.86 0.31 -5.12
C GLU A 116 -23.46 -0.11 -5.62
N GLY A 117 -23.39 -1.24 -6.33
CA GLY A 117 -22.16 -1.74 -6.94
C GLY A 117 -21.55 -0.74 -7.92
N SER A 118 -22.35 -0.20 -8.84
CA SER A 118 -21.95 0.80 -9.83
C SER A 118 -21.43 2.09 -9.17
N GLN A 119 -22.10 2.59 -8.13
CA GLN A 119 -21.62 3.75 -7.37
C GLN A 119 -20.24 3.49 -6.76
N THR A 120 -20.05 2.33 -6.13
CA THR A 120 -18.74 1.97 -5.55
C THR A 120 -17.66 1.80 -6.62
N GLU A 121 -17.97 1.21 -7.77
CA GLU A 121 -17.02 1.09 -8.89
C GLU A 121 -16.62 2.46 -9.44
N ASN A 122 -17.59 3.35 -9.67
CA ASN A 122 -17.36 4.70 -10.17
C ASN A 122 -16.48 5.51 -9.22
N LEU A 123 -16.72 5.41 -7.91
CA LEU A 123 -15.87 6.07 -6.91
C LEU A 123 -14.41 5.58 -6.98
N GLN A 124 -14.20 4.28 -7.14
CA GLN A 124 -12.84 3.73 -7.23
C GLN A 124 -12.18 4.10 -8.55
N ALA A 125 -12.93 4.13 -9.65
CA ALA A 125 -12.45 4.60 -10.96
C ALA A 125 -12.07 6.09 -10.90
N GLN A 126 -12.88 6.93 -10.25
CA GLN A 126 -12.59 8.34 -10.00
C GLN A 126 -11.29 8.51 -9.20
N ARG A 127 -11.11 7.76 -8.11
CA ARG A 127 -9.86 7.77 -7.32
C ARG A 127 -8.65 7.35 -8.15
N CYS A 128 -8.79 6.33 -9.01
CA CYS A 128 -7.72 5.94 -9.94
C CYS A 128 -7.38 7.10 -10.90
N ARG A 129 -8.41 7.74 -11.48
CA ARG A 129 -8.25 8.85 -12.41
C ARG A 129 -7.60 10.07 -11.76
N ALA A 130 -8.10 10.53 -10.62
CA ALA A 130 -7.54 11.67 -9.89
C ALA A 130 -6.04 11.49 -9.58
N ARG A 131 -5.61 10.26 -9.30
CA ARG A 131 -4.20 9.94 -9.07
C ARG A 131 -3.37 9.91 -10.35
N LEU A 132 -3.92 9.45 -11.46
CA LEU A 132 -3.26 9.54 -12.77
C LEU A 132 -3.13 11.00 -13.22
N ASP A 133 -4.20 11.78 -13.10
CA ASP A 133 -4.22 13.21 -13.43
C ASP A 133 -3.18 13.98 -12.59
N HIS A 134 -3.06 13.67 -11.29
CA HIS A 134 -2.02 14.25 -10.43
C HIS A 134 -0.60 13.85 -10.85
N LEU A 135 -0.39 12.66 -11.41
CA LEU A 135 0.93 12.26 -11.91
C LEU A 135 1.26 12.91 -13.26
N GLU A 136 0.24 13.16 -14.08
CA GLU A 136 0.38 13.86 -15.35
C GLU A 136 0.58 15.38 -15.17
N SER A 137 0.05 15.95 -14.08
CA SER A 137 0.17 17.38 -13.78
C SER A 137 1.57 17.84 -13.32
N VAL A 138 2.58 16.98 -13.40
CA VAL A 138 3.97 17.34 -13.10
C VAL A 138 4.48 18.31 -14.15
N ASP A 139 4.64 19.57 -13.76
CA ASP A 139 5.22 20.62 -14.57
C ASP A 139 6.36 21.33 -13.81
N VAL A 140 7.33 21.89 -14.54
CA VAL A 140 8.48 22.60 -13.99
C VAL A 140 8.04 23.82 -13.16
N GLU A 141 6.96 24.49 -13.57
CA GLU A 141 6.40 25.66 -12.88
C GLU A 141 5.65 25.27 -11.58
N ASN A 142 4.94 24.12 -11.58
CA ASN A 142 4.12 23.65 -10.46
C ASN A 142 4.80 22.61 -9.55
N LEU A 143 6.11 22.39 -9.74
CA LEU A 143 6.84 21.31 -9.07
C LEU A 143 6.82 21.43 -7.53
N CYS A 144 6.81 22.65 -6.98
CA CYS A 144 6.76 22.88 -5.54
C CYS A 144 5.43 22.41 -4.93
N GLU A 145 4.31 22.79 -5.55
CA GLU A 145 2.97 22.39 -5.10
C GLU A 145 2.77 20.89 -5.25
N TRP A 146 3.21 20.33 -6.38
CA TRP A 146 3.17 18.89 -6.62
C TRP A 146 3.93 18.11 -5.54
N ASN A 147 5.15 18.54 -5.20
CA ASN A 147 5.94 17.93 -4.14
C ASN A 147 5.29 18.08 -2.76
N ASN A 148 4.59 19.19 -2.49
CA ASN A 148 3.86 19.39 -1.24
C ASN A 148 2.70 18.39 -1.11
N VAL A 149 1.92 18.19 -2.18
CA VAL A 149 0.85 17.18 -2.24
C VAL A 149 1.42 15.78 -2.06
N ARG A 150 2.52 15.46 -2.74
CA ARG A 150 3.23 14.19 -2.59
C ARG A 150 3.67 13.94 -1.15
N LEU A 151 4.29 14.92 -0.50
CA LEU A 151 4.71 14.81 0.90
C LEU A 151 3.52 14.57 1.82
N LYS A 152 2.40 15.29 1.62
CA LYS A 152 1.17 15.08 2.40
C LYS A 152 0.62 13.67 2.23
N ARG A 153 0.64 13.11 1.02
CA ARG A 153 0.23 11.71 0.76
C ARG A 153 1.14 10.71 1.49
N ILE A 154 2.46 10.94 1.49
CA ILE A 154 3.44 10.13 2.25
C ILE A 154 3.19 10.22 3.76
N LEU A 155 2.91 11.41 4.28
CA LEU A 155 2.61 11.62 5.69
C LEU A 155 1.29 10.93 6.08
N LEU A 156 0.27 11.01 5.23
CA LEU A 156 -1.00 10.32 5.46
C LEU A 156 -0.84 8.80 5.48
N ASP A 157 -0.08 8.21 4.55
CA ASP A 157 0.27 6.79 4.60
C ASP A 157 0.92 6.41 5.94
N TYR A 158 1.89 7.20 6.40
CA TYR A 158 2.52 6.99 7.70
C TYR A 158 1.51 7.07 8.87
N LEU A 159 0.72 8.13 8.92
CA LEU A 159 -0.28 8.33 9.98
C LEU A 159 -1.28 7.16 10.04
N LEU A 160 -1.77 6.71 8.89
CA LEU A 160 -2.70 5.58 8.80
C LEU A 160 -2.06 4.27 9.28
N ARG A 161 -0.80 4.00 8.92
CA ARG A 161 -0.04 2.82 9.39
C ARG A 161 0.23 2.85 10.89
N MET A 162 0.44 4.03 11.46
CA MET A 162 0.65 4.24 12.91
C MET A 162 -0.65 4.38 13.70
N SER A 163 -1.79 4.14 13.06
CA SER A 163 -3.13 4.21 13.67
C SER A 163 -3.58 5.62 14.09
N TYR A 164 -2.98 6.68 13.57
CA TYR A 164 -3.38 8.08 13.78
C TYR A 164 -4.48 8.52 12.80
N TYR A 165 -5.61 7.80 12.80
CA TYR A 165 -6.67 7.96 11.80
C TYR A 165 -7.36 9.33 11.84
N ASP A 166 -7.63 9.88 13.03
CA ASP A 166 -8.33 11.17 13.14
C ASP A 166 -7.47 12.33 12.61
N THR A 167 -6.17 12.29 12.94
CA THR A 167 -5.19 13.25 12.40
C THR A 167 -5.04 13.09 10.89
N ALA A 168 -5.02 11.84 10.38
CA ALA A 168 -4.95 11.58 8.96
C ALA A 168 -6.19 12.12 8.22
N MET A 169 -7.40 11.89 8.76
CA MET A 169 -8.64 12.43 8.19
C MET A 169 -8.59 13.97 8.11
N LYS A 170 -8.26 14.63 9.22
CA LYS A 170 -8.17 16.10 9.27
C LYS A 170 -7.16 16.67 8.28
N LEU A 171 -6.00 16.03 8.12
CA LEU A 171 -4.98 16.47 7.15
C LEU A 171 -5.45 16.27 5.70
N ALA A 172 -6.13 15.16 5.41
CA ALA A 172 -6.65 14.89 4.06
C ALA A 172 -7.76 15.87 3.66
N GLU A 173 -8.66 16.20 4.60
CA GLU A 173 -9.74 17.18 4.41
C GLU A 173 -9.18 18.60 4.25
N SER A 174 -8.32 19.06 5.17
CA SER A 174 -7.77 20.42 5.12
C SER A 174 -6.89 20.67 3.90
N SER A 175 -6.29 19.61 3.34
CA SER A 175 -5.49 19.68 2.12
C SER A 175 -6.27 19.38 0.85
N ASN A 176 -7.56 19.01 0.94
CA ASN A 176 -8.42 18.60 -0.17
C ASN A 176 -7.81 17.48 -1.06
N ILE A 177 -7.25 16.45 -0.43
CA ILE A 177 -6.57 15.33 -1.13
C ILE A 177 -7.21 13.96 -0.83
N LEU A 178 -8.47 13.93 -0.39
CA LEU A 178 -9.19 12.70 -0.04
C LEU A 178 -9.17 11.66 -1.16
N ASP A 179 -9.28 12.09 -2.42
CA ASP A 179 -9.25 11.17 -3.58
C ASP A 179 -7.86 10.59 -3.88
N LEU A 180 -6.80 11.14 -3.26
CA LEU A 180 -5.42 10.72 -3.46
C LEU A 180 -4.92 9.74 -2.39
N VAL A 181 -5.73 9.43 -1.37
CA VAL A 181 -5.38 8.55 -0.23
C VAL A 181 -6.40 7.45 0.04
N ASP A 182 -5.94 6.33 0.61
CA ASP A 182 -6.72 5.11 0.78
C ASP A 182 -7.27 4.93 2.21
N ILE A 183 -7.82 5.98 2.80
CA ILE A 183 -8.20 5.99 4.22
C ILE A 183 -9.16 4.84 4.56
N ASP A 184 -10.16 4.58 3.71
CA ASP A 184 -11.14 3.52 3.91
C ASP A 184 -10.49 2.13 3.98
N VAL A 185 -9.46 1.90 3.15
CA VAL A 185 -8.72 0.63 3.12
C VAL A 185 -8.00 0.39 4.44
N PHE A 186 -7.38 1.44 4.99
CA PHE A 186 -6.72 1.36 6.29
C PHE A 186 -7.71 1.29 7.46
N LYS A 187 -8.92 1.84 7.33
CA LYS A 187 -10.01 1.67 8.32
C LYS A 187 -10.50 0.21 8.37
N GLU A 188 -10.64 -0.46 7.24
CA GLU A 188 -10.97 -1.90 7.23
C GLU A 188 -9.84 -2.74 7.86
N ALA A 189 -8.58 -2.41 7.57
CA ALA A 189 -7.44 -3.05 8.23
C ALA A 189 -7.44 -2.81 9.74
N LYS A 190 -7.83 -1.60 10.18
CA LYS A 190 -7.95 -1.24 11.59
C LYS A 190 -8.90 -2.18 12.33
N LYS A 191 -10.08 -2.46 11.78
CA LYS A 191 -11.07 -3.36 12.38
C LYS A 191 -10.47 -4.74 12.69
N VAL A 192 -9.66 -5.26 11.77
CA VAL A 192 -8.98 -6.55 11.96
C VAL A 192 -7.89 -6.44 13.02
N ILE A 193 -7.08 -5.37 12.99
CA ILE A 193 -6.01 -5.15 13.98
C ILE A 193 -6.58 -5.00 15.40
N ASP A 194 -7.65 -4.22 15.55
CA ASP A 194 -8.29 -3.98 16.84
C ASP A 194 -8.94 -5.27 17.37
N ALA A 195 -9.59 -6.06 16.51
CA ALA A 195 -10.12 -7.37 16.88
C ALA A 195 -9.02 -8.32 17.37
N LEU A 196 -7.89 -8.40 16.65
CA LEU A 196 -6.75 -9.23 17.08
C LEU A 196 -6.16 -8.76 18.41
N ARG A 197 -6.09 -7.44 18.66
CA ARG A 197 -5.66 -6.88 19.96
C ARG A 197 -6.64 -7.22 21.08
N SER A 198 -7.93 -7.30 20.76
CA SER A 198 -9.00 -7.77 21.66
C SER A 198 -9.10 -9.30 21.74
N GLN A 199 -8.12 -10.04 21.18
CA GLN A 199 -8.06 -11.51 21.20
C GLN A 199 -9.20 -12.20 20.43
N GLU A 200 -9.72 -11.54 19.39
CA GLU A 200 -10.76 -12.07 18.50
C GLU A 200 -10.19 -12.36 17.10
N VAL A 201 -10.24 -13.63 16.69
CA VAL A 201 -9.77 -14.04 15.35
C VAL A 201 -10.82 -13.88 14.24
N GLY A 202 -12.09 -13.69 14.60
CA GLY A 202 -13.23 -13.72 13.66
C GLY A 202 -13.04 -12.79 12.45
N PRO A 203 -12.81 -11.48 12.66
CA PRO A 203 -12.58 -10.54 11.56
C PRO A 203 -11.34 -10.87 10.71
N ALA A 204 -10.27 -11.37 11.32
CA ALA A 204 -9.06 -11.77 10.60
C ALA A 204 -9.28 -13.01 9.72
N LEU A 205 -10.06 -13.98 10.19
CA LEU A 205 -10.45 -15.15 9.42
C LEU A 205 -11.40 -14.81 8.27
N ALA A 206 -12.35 -13.89 8.49
CA ALA A 206 -13.19 -13.36 7.42
C ALA A 206 -12.34 -12.70 6.32
N TRP A 207 -11.34 -11.89 6.72
CA TRP A 207 -10.38 -11.31 5.79
C TRP A 207 -9.57 -12.38 5.02
N CYS A 208 -9.21 -13.50 5.65
CA CYS A 208 -8.56 -14.61 4.97
C CYS A 208 -9.46 -15.24 3.89
N VAL A 209 -10.75 -15.43 4.18
CA VAL A 209 -11.73 -15.97 3.23
C VAL A 209 -11.88 -15.04 2.02
N ASP A 210 -12.05 -13.75 2.25
CA ASP A 210 -12.17 -12.72 1.22
C ASP A 210 -10.97 -12.69 0.26
N ASN A 211 -9.79 -13.00 0.77
CA ASN A 211 -8.52 -12.90 0.06
C ASN A 211 -7.89 -14.26 -0.28
N LYS A 212 -8.63 -15.37 -0.10
CA LYS A 212 -8.15 -16.76 -0.17
C LYS A 212 -7.30 -17.07 -1.41
N SER A 213 -7.76 -16.67 -2.59
CA SER A 213 -7.05 -16.94 -3.85
C SER A 213 -5.68 -16.28 -3.91
N ARG A 214 -5.53 -15.09 -3.31
CA ARG A 214 -4.30 -14.32 -3.28
C ARG A 214 -3.34 -14.84 -2.23
N LEU A 215 -3.86 -15.16 -1.04
CA LEU A 215 -3.10 -15.77 0.06
C LEU A 215 -2.56 -17.15 -0.34
N LYS A 216 -3.33 -17.93 -1.10
CA LYS A 216 -2.86 -19.22 -1.65
C LYS A 216 -1.71 -19.03 -2.64
N LYS A 217 -1.78 -18.03 -3.51
CA LYS A 217 -0.70 -17.70 -4.47
C LYS A 217 0.60 -17.26 -3.76
N SER A 218 0.49 -16.50 -2.67
CA SER A 218 1.64 -16.09 -1.86
C SER A 218 2.12 -17.16 -0.86
N LYS A 219 1.44 -18.32 -0.79
CA LYS A 219 1.70 -19.39 0.19
C LYS A 219 1.70 -18.86 1.64
N SER A 220 0.80 -17.92 1.95
CA SER A 220 0.69 -17.34 3.29
C SER A 220 0.30 -18.39 4.31
N LYS A 221 0.92 -18.32 5.49
CA LYS A 221 0.59 -19.15 6.67
C LYS A 221 -0.36 -18.46 7.64
N PHE A 222 -0.84 -17.26 7.31
CA PHE A 222 -1.57 -16.42 8.25
C PHE A 222 -2.87 -17.07 8.75
N GLU A 223 -3.68 -17.65 7.84
CA GLU A 223 -4.90 -18.38 8.22
C GLU A 223 -4.57 -19.54 9.17
N PHE A 224 -3.50 -20.29 8.89
CA PHE A 224 -3.08 -21.39 9.75
C PHE A 224 -2.70 -20.91 11.16
N GLN A 225 -1.93 -19.82 11.28
CA GLN A 225 -1.54 -19.25 12.57
C GLN A 225 -2.75 -18.74 13.37
N LEU A 226 -3.73 -18.11 12.72
CA LEU A 226 -5.00 -17.72 13.37
C LEU A 226 -5.76 -18.93 13.93
N ARG A 227 -5.86 -20.01 13.13
CA ARG A 227 -6.54 -21.24 13.55
C ARG A 227 -5.83 -21.93 14.71
N LEU A 228 -4.50 -21.88 14.75
CA LEU A 228 -3.72 -22.37 15.89
C LEU A 228 -3.99 -21.54 17.15
N GLN A 229 -4.00 -20.20 17.04
CA GLN A 229 -4.27 -19.35 18.19
C GLN A 229 -5.68 -19.58 18.73
N GLU A 230 -6.71 -19.66 17.87
CA GLU A 230 -8.08 -19.95 18.28
C GLU A 230 -8.19 -21.29 19.02
N PHE A 231 -7.47 -22.32 18.56
CA PHE A 231 -7.38 -23.58 19.27
C PHE A 231 -6.72 -23.42 20.66
N VAL A 232 -5.61 -22.67 20.76
CA VAL A 232 -4.91 -22.42 22.03
C VAL A 232 -5.84 -21.70 23.02
N GLU A 233 -6.66 -20.75 22.54
CA GLU A 233 -7.65 -20.07 23.39
C GLU A 233 -8.76 -21.02 23.87
N LEU A 234 -9.24 -21.94 23.03
CA LEU A 234 -10.18 -22.98 23.46
C LEU A 234 -9.59 -23.88 24.55
N VAL A 235 -8.30 -24.20 24.46
CA VAL A 235 -7.58 -24.96 25.48
C VAL A 235 -7.39 -24.14 26.75
N ARG A 236 -7.07 -22.84 26.64
CA ARG A 236 -6.94 -21.92 27.78
C ARG A 236 -8.26 -21.80 28.55
N ALA A 237 -9.39 -21.81 27.85
CA ALA A 237 -10.73 -21.80 28.44
C ALA A 237 -11.21 -23.17 28.97
N GLU A 238 -10.31 -24.16 29.04
CA GLU A 238 -10.58 -25.54 29.49
C GLU A 238 -11.72 -26.25 28.72
N ASN A 239 -12.02 -25.79 27.51
CA ASN A 239 -13.08 -26.36 26.67
C ASN A 239 -12.52 -27.42 25.70
N TYR A 240 -11.93 -28.48 26.27
CA TYR A 240 -11.18 -29.49 25.53
C TYR A 240 -12.01 -30.19 24.46
N MET A 241 -13.29 -30.47 24.72
CA MET A 241 -14.17 -31.13 23.75
C MET A 241 -14.37 -30.25 22.51
N ARG A 242 -14.61 -28.94 22.68
CA ARG A 242 -14.70 -28.02 21.53
C ARG A 242 -13.35 -27.87 20.83
N ALA A 243 -12.24 -27.80 21.56
CA ALA A 243 -10.91 -27.72 20.98
C ALA A 243 -10.59 -28.92 20.07
N ILE A 244 -10.91 -30.15 20.50
CA ILE A 244 -10.70 -31.38 19.72
C ILE A 244 -11.57 -31.38 18.45
N LEU A 245 -12.86 -31.03 18.56
CA LEU A 245 -13.74 -30.92 17.40
C LEU A 245 -13.27 -29.86 16.42
N TYR A 246 -12.83 -28.71 16.93
CA TYR A 246 -12.27 -27.62 16.16
C TYR A 246 -11.02 -28.06 15.39
N ALA A 247 -10.07 -28.72 16.06
CA ALA A 247 -8.83 -29.21 15.43
C ALA A 247 -9.11 -30.19 14.28
N ARG A 248 -10.05 -31.13 14.49
CA ARG A 248 -10.47 -32.07 13.44
C ARG A 248 -11.04 -31.35 12.22
N ARG A 249 -11.81 -30.30 12.43
CA ARG A 249 -12.47 -29.55 11.35
C ARG A 249 -11.53 -28.62 10.59
N TYR A 250 -10.73 -27.84 11.30
CA TYR A 250 -9.98 -26.71 10.71
C TYR A 250 -8.47 -26.95 10.61
N LEU A 251 -7.89 -27.77 11.48
CA LEU A 251 -6.44 -28.00 11.51
C LEU A 251 -6.01 -29.27 10.76
N SER A 252 -6.90 -30.27 10.65
CA SER A 252 -6.65 -31.52 9.92
C SER A 252 -6.12 -31.32 8.49
N PRO A 253 -6.65 -30.39 7.66
CA PRO A 253 -6.13 -30.16 6.31
C PRO A 253 -4.66 -29.73 6.24
N TRP A 254 -4.12 -29.17 7.34
CA TRP A 254 -2.74 -28.70 7.43
C TRP A 254 -1.77 -29.77 7.97
N GLY A 255 -2.29 -30.95 8.36
CA GLY A 255 -1.48 -32.03 8.91
C GLY A 255 -0.39 -32.53 7.95
N ALA A 256 -0.63 -32.49 6.64
CA ALA A 256 0.37 -32.91 5.64
C ALA A 256 1.56 -31.94 5.54
N THR A 257 1.37 -30.64 5.78
CA THR A 257 2.39 -29.60 5.55
C THR A 257 3.00 -29.04 6.83
N HIS A 258 2.27 -29.07 7.96
CA HIS A 258 2.65 -28.39 9.20
C HIS A 258 2.55 -29.29 10.45
N LEU A 259 2.73 -30.61 10.28
CA LEU A 259 2.55 -31.59 11.36
C LEU A 259 3.31 -31.26 12.66
N LYS A 260 4.56 -30.82 12.58
CA LYS A 260 5.39 -30.51 13.76
C LYS A 260 4.80 -29.37 14.60
N GLU A 261 4.31 -28.33 13.92
CA GLU A 261 3.69 -27.16 14.56
C GLU A 261 2.34 -27.55 15.17
N LEU A 262 1.56 -28.36 14.45
CA LEU A 262 0.31 -28.93 14.94
C LEU A 262 0.53 -29.80 16.18
N GLN A 263 1.50 -30.72 16.17
CA GLN A 263 1.81 -31.57 17.32
C GLN A 263 2.22 -30.75 18.54
N ARG A 264 3.00 -29.68 18.34
CA ARG A 264 3.39 -28.77 19.42
C ARG A 264 2.16 -28.10 20.05
N VAL A 265 1.22 -27.64 19.23
CA VAL A 265 -0.01 -27.01 19.72
C VAL A 265 -0.96 -28.05 20.32
N MET A 266 -1.11 -29.24 19.74
CA MET A 266 -1.94 -30.30 20.30
C MET A 266 -1.45 -30.78 21.67
N ALA A 267 -0.14 -30.70 21.94
CA ALA A 267 0.41 -31.02 23.26
C ALA A 267 -0.10 -30.07 24.37
N THR A 268 -0.63 -28.89 24.04
CA THR A 268 -1.27 -28.01 25.04
C THR A 268 -2.54 -28.62 25.64
N LEU A 269 -3.14 -29.66 25.02
CA LEU A 269 -4.23 -30.41 25.65
C LEU A 269 -3.79 -31.14 26.94
N ALA A 270 -2.53 -31.57 27.01
CA ALA A 270 -1.97 -32.22 28.19
C ALA A 270 -1.32 -31.23 29.16
N VAL A 271 -0.94 -30.05 28.67
CA VAL A 271 -0.18 -29.04 29.42
C VAL A 271 -1.08 -27.85 29.72
N ARG A 272 -1.39 -27.64 31.01
CA ARG A 272 -2.23 -26.51 31.45
C ARG A 272 -1.65 -25.15 31.04
N SER A 273 -2.52 -24.15 30.93
CA SER A 273 -2.14 -22.77 30.57
C SER A 273 -1.14 -22.12 31.55
N ASN A 274 -1.07 -22.60 32.80
CA ASN A 274 -0.11 -22.17 33.82
C ASN A 274 1.22 -22.96 33.83
N THR A 275 1.59 -23.58 32.72
CA THR A 275 2.81 -24.40 32.64
C THR A 275 4.10 -23.60 32.82
N GLU A 276 5.05 -24.18 33.55
CA GLU A 276 6.42 -23.66 33.64
C GLU A 276 7.33 -24.19 32.51
N CYS A 277 6.83 -25.08 31.65
CA CYS A 277 7.58 -25.52 30.49
C CYS A 277 7.67 -24.40 29.46
N ALA A 278 8.84 -23.75 29.36
CA ALA A 278 9.08 -22.62 28.45
C ALA A 278 8.63 -22.89 27.00
N LYS A 279 8.79 -24.12 26.51
CA LYS A 279 8.38 -24.51 25.15
C LYS A 279 6.89 -24.30 24.86
N TYR A 280 6.03 -24.51 25.86
CA TYR A 280 4.57 -24.39 25.74
C TYR A 280 4.04 -23.09 26.35
N LYS A 281 4.72 -22.54 27.36
CA LYS A 281 4.40 -21.25 27.98
C LYS A 281 4.28 -20.13 26.94
N VAL A 282 5.23 -20.07 26.01
CA VAL A 282 5.26 -19.08 24.92
C VAL A 282 3.99 -19.08 24.06
N LEU A 283 3.31 -20.23 23.89
CA LEU A 283 2.08 -20.32 23.10
C LEU A 283 0.91 -19.62 23.78
N PHE A 284 0.94 -19.53 25.11
CA PHE A 284 -0.09 -18.86 25.90
C PHE A 284 0.26 -17.41 26.24
N GLU A 285 1.37 -16.86 25.75
CA GLU A 285 1.73 -15.47 26.02
C GLU A 285 0.88 -14.49 25.19
N PRO A 286 0.48 -13.33 25.76
CA PRO A 286 -0.23 -12.28 25.02
C PRO A 286 0.53 -11.80 23.78
N LYS A 287 1.86 -11.89 23.80
CA LYS A 287 2.74 -11.54 22.66
C LYS A 287 2.42 -12.31 21.37
N GLN A 288 1.75 -13.46 21.44
CA GLN A 288 1.28 -14.16 20.25
C GLN A 288 0.28 -13.32 19.45
N TRP A 289 -0.55 -12.52 20.12
CA TRP A 289 -1.49 -11.61 19.46
C TRP A 289 -0.77 -10.46 18.76
N ASP A 290 0.27 -9.89 19.37
CA ASP A 290 1.12 -8.88 18.72
C ASP A 290 1.78 -9.44 17.47
N PHE A 291 2.28 -10.68 17.53
CA PHE A 291 2.83 -11.37 16.36
C PHE A 291 1.78 -11.56 15.26
N LEU A 292 0.55 -11.94 15.60
CA LEU A 292 -0.54 -12.07 14.63
C LEU A 292 -0.91 -10.72 14.00
N VAL A 293 -0.92 -9.64 14.78
CA VAL A 293 -1.13 -8.27 14.28
C VAL A 293 -0.04 -7.90 13.28
N ASP A 294 1.22 -8.19 13.58
CA ASP A 294 2.34 -7.88 12.68
C ASP A 294 2.32 -8.75 11.42
N GLN A 295 1.99 -10.05 11.55
CA GLN A 295 1.76 -10.92 10.40
C GLN A 295 0.63 -10.39 9.52
N PHE A 296 -0.48 -9.95 10.12
CA PHE A 296 -1.60 -9.35 9.39
C PHE A 296 -1.15 -8.09 8.63
N LYS A 297 -0.42 -7.17 9.28
CA LYS A 297 0.11 -5.96 8.63
C LYS A 297 1.01 -6.30 7.45
N GLN A 298 1.87 -7.30 7.58
CA GLN A 298 2.73 -7.77 6.49
C GLN A 298 1.93 -8.34 5.31
N GLU A 299 0.95 -9.21 5.59
CA GLU A 299 0.09 -9.78 4.55
C GLU A 299 -0.77 -8.72 3.88
N PHE A 300 -1.30 -7.77 4.65
CA PHE A 300 -2.05 -6.62 4.15
C PHE A 300 -1.20 -5.78 3.20
N CYS A 301 0.02 -5.39 3.60
CA CYS A 301 0.93 -4.64 2.74
C CYS A 301 1.27 -5.40 1.47
N ARG A 302 1.62 -6.70 1.60
CA ARG A 302 1.94 -7.57 0.46
C ARG A 302 0.75 -7.70 -0.50
N LEU A 303 -0.46 -7.81 0.01
CA LEU A 303 -1.68 -7.91 -0.78
C LEU A 303 -1.89 -6.63 -1.60
N TYR A 304 -1.76 -5.45 -1.00
CA TYR A 304 -1.92 -4.21 -1.76
C TYR A 304 -0.66 -3.77 -2.53
N GLY A 305 0.43 -4.54 -2.48
CA GLY A 305 1.69 -4.20 -3.14
C GLY A 305 2.37 -2.97 -2.53
N MET A 306 2.13 -2.74 -1.25
CA MET A 306 2.76 -1.69 -0.45
C MET A 306 4.03 -2.22 0.23
N PRO A 307 5.04 -1.37 0.46
CA PRO A 307 6.13 -1.70 1.37
C PRO A 307 5.61 -1.96 2.78
N VAL A 308 6.30 -2.82 3.52
CA VAL A 308 6.02 -3.08 4.94
C VAL A 308 6.40 -1.85 5.76
N GLU A 309 7.57 -1.27 5.46
CA GLU A 309 8.01 -0.02 6.05
C GLU A 309 7.25 1.16 5.43
N PRO A 310 6.76 2.12 6.23
CA PRO A 310 6.14 3.34 5.72
C PRO A 310 7.08 4.10 4.80
N LEU A 311 6.53 4.70 3.73
CA LEU A 311 7.32 5.48 2.78
C LEU A 311 8.14 6.60 3.44
N LEU A 312 7.57 7.25 4.45
CA LEU A 312 8.24 8.33 5.17
C LEU A 312 9.59 7.88 5.73
N ASN A 313 9.67 6.66 6.28
CA ASN A 313 10.89 6.12 6.84
C ASN A 313 11.92 5.84 5.74
N ILE A 314 11.48 5.30 4.60
CA ILE A 314 12.35 5.01 3.44
C ILE A 314 12.95 6.31 2.90
N TYR A 315 12.13 7.35 2.68
CA TYR A 315 12.61 8.65 2.20
C TYR A 315 13.52 9.34 3.22
N LEU A 316 13.18 9.26 4.52
CA LEU A 316 14.00 9.84 5.58
C LEU A 316 15.38 9.15 5.63
N GLN A 317 15.42 7.82 5.57
CA GLN A 317 16.66 7.07 5.55
C GLN A 317 17.51 7.39 4.31
N ALA A 318 16.89 7.49 3.14
CA ALA A 318 17.57 7.89 1.91
C ALA A 318 18.14 9.31 2.01
N GLY A 319 17.34 10.26 2.52
CA GLY A 319 17.77 11.65 2.74
C GLY A 319 18.93 11.76 3.73
N LEU A 320 18.85 11.07 4.87
CA LEU A 320 19.93 11.02 5.86
C LEU A 320 21.20 10.37 5.28
N SER A 321 21.06 9.37 4.40
CA SER A 321 22.20 8.73 3.74
C SER A 321 22.87 9.68 2.75
N ALA A 322 22.09 10.45 1.98
CA ALA A 322 22.60 11.47 1.06
C ALA A 322 23.30 12.63 1.79
N LEU A 323 22.85 12.98 2.99
CA LEU A 323 23.52 13.97 3.83
C LEU A 323 24.84 13.46 4.43
N LYS A 324 24.96 12.14 4.66
CA LYS A 324 26.17 11.51 5.21
C LYS A 324 27.26 11.26 4.17
N THR A 325 26.94 11.26 2.87
CA THR A 325 27.95 11.13 1.83
C THR A 325 28.77 12.42 1.74
N PRO A 326 30.11 12.38 1.94
CA PRO A 326 30.95 13.55 1.84
C PRO A 326 30.85 14.12 0.43
N TYR A 327 30.36 15.35 0.32
CA TYR A 327 30.39 16.10 -0.92
C TYR A 327 31.86 16.23 -1.37
N PRO A 328 32.19 15.95 -2.64
CA PRO A 328 33.54 16.17 -3.16
C PRO A 328 33.76 17.66 -3.41
N TYR A 329 33.85 18.46 -2.35
CA TYR A 329 34.38 19.82 -2.40
C TYR A 329 35.75 19.84 -1.74
N SER A 330 36.77 19.39 -2.48
CA SER A 330 38.15 19.90 -2.39
C SER A 330 39.06 19.16 -3.36
N THR A 331 38.92 19.39 -4.67
CA THR A 331 40.13 19.57 -5.48
C THR A 331 40.69 20.94 -5.09
N VAL A 332 41.33 20.99 -3.91
CA VAL A 332 42.31 22.05 -3.63
C VAL A 332 43.37 21.86 -4.68
N THR A 333 43.35 22.77 -5.65
CA THR A 333 44.41 23.06 -6.60
C THR A 333 45.73 22.93 -5.87
N LYS A 334 46.49 21.86 -6.15
CA LYS A 334 47.93 21.83 -5.85
C LYS A 334 48.62 22.78 -6.83
N MET A 335 48.41 24.08 -6.63
CA MET A 335 49.25 25.12 -7.20
C MET A 335 50.57 25.06 -6.43
N THR A 336 51.53 24.37 -7.04
CA THR A 336 52.97 24.65 -7.01
C THR A 336 53.49 25.58 -5.90
N ALA A 337 54.28 25.01 -4.99
CA ALA A 337 55.33 25.74 -4.30
C ALA A 337 56.71 25.18 -4.73
N PRO A 338 57.72 26.04 -4.92
CA PRO A 338 58.91 25.75 -5.72
C PRO A 338 59.96 24.91 -5.00
N ARG A 339 60.77 24.23 -5.82
CA ARG A 339 62.02 23.55 -5.44
C ARG A 339 62.85 24.42 -4.48
N ARG A 340 63.15 23.90 -3.29
CA ARG A 340 64.27 24.39 -2.48
C ARG A 340 65.44 23.42 -2.60
N ILE A 341 66.58 24.05 -2.83
CA ILE A 341 67.90 23.54 -3.17
C ILE A 341 68.54 22.83 -1.97
N HIS A 342 69.45 21.90 -2.31
CA HIS A 342 70.37 21.12 -1.49
C HIS A 342 70.78 21.67 -0.10
N CYS A 343 70.93 20.74 0.85
CA CYS A 343 72.15 20.65 1.64
C CYS A 343 72.49 19.19 1.95
N HIS A 344 73.67 18.77 1.50
CA HIS A 344 74.37 17.56 1.90
C HIS A 344 74.61 17.54 3.42
N ARG A 345 74.42 16.37 4.05
CA ARG A 345 75.29 15.98 5.17
C ARG A 345 75.47 14.46 5.19
N THR A 346 76.70 14.07 4.88
CA THR A 346 77.30 12.78 5.18
C THR A 346 77.45 12.60 6.70
N ALA A 347 77.19 11.40 7.21
CA ALA A 347 77.97 10.79 8.30
C ALA A 347 77.51 9.34 8.52
N SER A 348 78.40 8.42 8.18
CA SER A 348 78.49 7.03 8.61
C SER A 348 78.71 6.91 10.13
N GLY A 349 78.31 5.78 10.72
CA GLY A 349 78.95 5.29 11.95
C GLY A 349 78.11 4.37 12.82
N SER A 350 78.02 3.08 12.47
CA SER A 350 78.37 1.89 13.28
C SER A 350 77.81 0.63 12.63
#